data_AF-A0A9X9F5X4-F1
#
_entry.id   AF-A0A9X9F5X4-F1
#
_cell.length_a   1.000
_cell.length_b   1.000
_cell.length_c   1.000
_cell.angle_alpha   90.00
_cell.angle_beta   90.00
_cell.angle_gamma   90.00
#
_symmetry.space_group_name_H-M   'P 1'
#
loop_
_entity.id
_entity.type
_entity.pdbx_description
1 polymer ?
#
loop_
_entity_poly.entity_id
_entity_poly.type
_entity_poly.pdbx_seq_one_letter_code
_entity_poly.pdbx_strand_id
1 'polypeptide(L)'
;GNTDTGTSTKENTNKTEEVSTPPEQKTSAYFKNDTLKIDDATIKLTGFEVKEPDSQLGEEKSTLVITYDFTNDSNEPLKPMEPFIECFNATQETEQTIDTLSIAASPQGEKYEKLNEITETDVKPGATVQAVISFEINDISKPITLKATQGLSGKTLGEKIYNLN
;
A
#
# COMPACT_ATOMS: atom_id res chain seq x y z
N GLY A 1 -64.48 2.16 -46.40
CA GLY A 1 -63.81 1.32 -45.39
C GLY A 1 -62.37 1.13 -45.82
N ASN A 2 -61.48 1.30 -44.86
CA ASN A 2 -60.05 0.96 -44.83
C ASN A 2 -59.05 1.75 -45.69
N THR A 3 -58.43 2.73 -45.03
CA THR A 3 -57.01 3.08 -45.13
C THR A 3 -56.13 1.91 -44.73
N ASP A 4 -55.03 1.66 -45.44
CA ASP A 4 -53.83 1.09 -44.80
C ASP A 4 -52.55 1.54 -45.51
N THR A 5 -51.69 2.17 -44.72
CA THR A 5 -50.40 2.76 -45.08
C THR A 5 -49.30 1.82 -44.62
N GLY A 6 -48.68 1.10 -45.56
CA GLY A 6 -47.52 0.23 -45.28
C GLY A 6 -46.22 1.03 -45.29
N THR A 7 -45.77 1.42 -44.11
CA THR A 7 -44.45 2.02 -43.84
C THR A 7 -43.36 0.94 -43.88
N SER A 8 -42.38 1.09 -44.77
CA SER A 8 -41.17 0.25 -44.79
C SER A 8 -40.16 0.73 -43.75
N THR A 9 -40.02 -0.01 -42.66
CA THR A 9 -38.96 0.16 -41.66
C THR A 9 -37.64 -0.43 -42.17
N LYS A 10 -36.60 0.41 -42.25
CA LYS A 10 -35.20 -0.01 -42.44
C LYS A 10 -34.65 -0.47 -41.10
N GLU A 11 -34.26 -1.74 -41.00
CA GLU A 11 -33.46 -2.25 -39.88
C GLU A 11 -32.07 -1.60 -39.90
N ASN A 12 -31.77 -0.86 -38.84
CA ASN A 12 -30.47 -0.28 -38.59
C ASN A 12 -29.70 -1.26 -37.70
N THR A 13 -28.78 -2.03 -38.28
CA THR A 13 -27.94 -2.98 -37.54
C THR A 13 -26.85 -2.20 -36.81
N ASN A 14 -27.10 -1.83 -35.55
CA ASN A 14 -26.06 -1.32 -34.65
C ASN A 14 -25.13 -2.48 -34.29
N LYS A 15 -23.97 -2.53 -34.95
CA LYS A 15 -22.85 -3.40 -34.59
C LYS A 15 -22.18 -2.80 -33.35
N THR A 16 -22.55 -3.31 -32.18
CA THR A 16 -21.83 -3.04 -30.93
C THR A 16 -20.41 -3.56 -31.09
N GLU A 17 -19.43 -2.66 -31.07
CA GLU A 17 -18.02 -3.02 -30.93
C GLU A 17 -17.84 -3.60 -29.53
N GLU A 18 -17.59 -4.90 -29.44
CA GLU A 18 -17.08 -5.52 -28.21
C GLU A 18 -15.71 -4.89 -27.92
N VAL A 19 -15.68 -3.98 -26.95
CA VAL A 19 -14.43 -3.55 -26.31
C VAL A 19 -13.86 -4.78 -25.63
N SER A 20 -12.97 -5.47 -26.34
CA SER A 20 -12.24 -6.61 -25.81
C SER A 20 -11.35 -6.10 -24.70
N THR A 21 -11.75 -6.34 -23.45
CA THR A 21 -10.90 -6.15 -22.28
C THR A 21 -9.64 -6.98 -22.50
N PRO A 22 -8.43 -6.38 -22.38
CA PRO A 22 -7.19 -7.15 -22.42
C PRO A 22 -7.28 -8.31 -21.43
N PRO A 23 -6.78 -9.51 -21.78
CA PRO A 23 -6.82 -10.65 -20.88
C PRO A 23 -6.16 -10.25 -19.57
N GLU A 24 -6.86 -10.51 -18.46
CA GLU A 24 -6.40 -10.26 -17.10
C GLU A 24 -5.04 -10.94 -16.94
N GLN A 25 -3.97 -10.14 -16.98
CA GLN A 25 -2.61 -10.63 -16.78
C GLN A 25 -2.62 -11.29 -15.40
N LYS A 26 -2.34 -12.59 -15.33
CA LYS A 26 -2.23 -13.31 -14.06
C LYS A 26 -1.13 -12.63 -13.26
N THR A 27 -1.53 -11.74 -12.36
CA THR A 27 -0.60 -10.95 -11.56
C THR A 27 0.09 -11.91 -10.61
N SER A 28 1.42 -11.90 -10.60
CA SER A 28 2.21 -12.66 -9.63
C SER A 28 2.19 -12.01 -8.24
N ALA A 29 1.48 -10.90 -8.09
CA ALA A 29 1.45 -10.11 -6.88
C ALA A 29 0.77 -10.88 -5.73
N TYR A 30 1.39 -10.83 -4.56
CA TYR A 30 0.87 -11.46 -3.34
C TYR A 30 1.35 -10.73 -2.10
N PHE A 31 0.61 -10.93 -1.00
CA PHE A 31 1.10 -10.66 0.34
C PHE A 31 1.02 -11.96 1.16
N LYS A 32 2.17 -12.53 1.51
CA LYS A 32 2.26 -13.81 2.23
C LYS A 32 3.52 -13.85 3.07
N ASN A 33 3.41 -14.39 4.30
CA ASN A 33 4.53 -14.51 5.23
C ASN A 33 5.28 -13.18 5.38
N ASP A 34 4.51 -12.11 5.63
CA ASP A 34 5.01 -10.75 5.78
C ASP A 34 5.77 -10.18 4.57
N THR A 35 5.64 -10.82 3.40
CA THR A 35 6.29 -10.42 2.16
C THR A 35 5.24 -10.00 1.15
N LEU A 36 5.27 -8.72 0.78
CA LEU A 36 4.61 -8.20 -0.41
C LEU A 36 5.54 -8.41 -1.60
N LYS A 37 5.02 -9.03 -2.66
CA LYS A 37 5.64 -9.07 -3.97
C LYS A 37 4.70 -8.36 -4.94
N ILE A 38 5.22 -7.37 -5.66
CA ILE A 38 4.60 -6.76 -6.84
C ILE A 38 5.64 -6.77 -7.98
N ASP A 39 5.28 -6.22 -9.14
CA ASP A 39 6.13 -6.29 -10.33
C ASP A 39 7.45 -5.54 -10.12
N ASP A 40 7.41 -4.35 -9.51
CA ASP A 40 8.57 -3.46 -9.34
C ASP A 40 9.29 -3.56 -7.99
N ALA A 41 8.71 -4.28 -7.02
CA ALA A 41 9.23 -4.33 -5.67
C ALA A 41 8.88 -5.62 -4.89
N THR A 42 9.80 -5.98 -4.00
CA THR A 42 9.56 -6.94 -2.92
C THR A 42 9.79 -6.23 -1.59
N ILE A 43 8.77 -6.21 -0.74
CA ILE A 43 8.85 -5.62 0.61
C ILE A 43 8.58 -6.73 1.62
N LYS A 44 9.56 -6.99 2.50
CA LYS A 44 9.43 -7.95 3.59
C LYS A 44 9.44 -7.20 4.91
N LEU A 45 8.36 -7.27 5.66
CA LEU A 45 8.25 -6.67 6.99
C LEU A 45 9.10 -7.50 7.96
N THR A 46 10.15 -6.92 8.52
CA THR A 46 11.15 -7.65 9.33
C THR A 46 11.02 -7.42 10.82
N GLY A 47 10.44 -6.30 11.24
CA GLY A 47 10.22 -6.01 12.65
C GLY A 47 9.30 -4.81 12.86
N PHE A 48 8.82 -4.68 14.09
CA PHE A 48 8.11 -3.48 14.52
C PHE A 48 8.42 -3.18 15.98
N GLU A 49 8.24 -1.93 16.36
CA GLU A 49 8.24 -1.48 17.75
C GLU A 49 7.30 -0.29 17.93
N VAL A 50 6.84 -0.11 19.17
CA VAL A 50 6.10 1.09 19.58
C VAL A 50 7.08 2.05 20.23
N LYS A 51 7.03 3.33 19.84
CA LYS A 51 7.71 4.41 20.55
C LYS A 51 6.70 5.32 21.21
N GLU A 52 6.98 5.68 22.47
CA GLU A 52 6.27 6.74 23.17
C GLU A 52 6.52 8.11 22.50
N PRO A 53 5.57 9.05 22.61
CA PRO A 53 5.74 10.39 22.06
C PRO A 53 6.93 11.12 22.70
N ASP A 54 7.77 11.73 21.87
CA ASP A 54 8.80 12.66 22.32
C ASP A 54 8.31 14.11 22.30
N SER A 55 7.93 14.61 23.47
CA SER A 55 7.49 16.01 23.64
C SER A 55 8.57 17.05 23.31
N GLN A 56 9.87 16.69 23.31
CA GLN A 56 10.94 17.60 22.88
C GLN A 56 10.94 17.80 21.35
N LEU A 57 10.40 16.84 20.62
CA LEU A 57 10.23 16.88 19.17
C LEU A 57 8.83 17.37 18.75
N GLY A 58 7.96 17.67 19.72
CA GLY A 58 6.58 18.07 19.47
C GLY A 58 5.66 16.91 19.08
N GLU A 59 6.05 15.66 19.40
CA GLU A 59 5.21 14.50 19.17
C GLU A 59 4.12 14.41 20.26
N GLU A 60 2.87 14.27 19.84
CA GLU A 60 1.72 14.15 20.76
C GLU A 60 1.23 12.70 20.90
N LYS A 61 1.56 11.83 19.93
CA LYS A 61 1.10 10.45 19.84
C LYS A 61 2.27 9.48 19.82
N SER A 62 2.06 8.29 20.39
CA SER A 62 2.95 7.15 20.20
C SER A 62 3.01 6.78 18.71
N THR A 63 4.11 6.17 18.28
CA THR A 63 4.32 5.78 16.88
C THR A 63 4.58 4.28 16.74
N LEU A 64 3.98 3.66 15.71
CA LEU A 64 4.33 2.32 15.27
C LEU A 64 5.47 2.45 14.26
N VAL A 65 6.66 2.00 14.63
CA VAL A 65 7.83 1.96 13.76
C VAL A 65 7.90 0.57 13.12
N ILE A 66 7.98 0.51 11.80
CA ILE A 66 8.08 -0.74 11.03
C ILE A 66 9.42 -0.73 10.29
N THR A 67 10.21 -1.77 10.51
CA THR A 67 11.42 -2.05 9.72
C THR A 67 11.10 -3.08 8.66
N TYR A 68 11.66 -2.90 7.47
CA TYR A 68 11.42 -3.79 6.34
C TYR A 68 12.63 -3.89 5.43
N ASP A 69 12.79 -5.06 4.82
CA ASP A 69 13.70 -5.24 3.70
C ASP A 69 12.96 -4.84 2.42
N PHE A 70 13.60 -4.00 1.61
CA PHE A 70 13.14 -3.59 0.30
C PHE A 70 14.09 -4.13 -0.77
N THR A 71 13.54 -4.82 -1.76
CA THR A 71 14.26 -5.20 -2.98
C THR A 71 13.64 -4.47 -4.16
N ASN A 72 14.47 -3.73 -4.89
CA ASN A 72 14.06 -3.12 -6.15
C ASN A 72 14.04 -4.18 -7.24
N ASP A 73 12.86 -4.60 -7.68
CA ASP A 73 12.69 -5.58 -8.76
C ASP A 73 12.48 -4.93 -10.14
N SER A 74 12.40 -3.59 -10.18
CA SER A 74 12.27 -2.82 -11.41
C SER A 74 13.60 -2.71 -12.16
N ASN A 75 13.56 -2.11 -13.35
CA ASN A 75 14.74 -1.85 -14.16
C ASN A 75 15.34 -0.45 -13.95
N GLU A 76 14.74 0.38 -13.09
CA GLU A 76 15.16 1.75 -12.82
C GLU A 76 15.47 1.93 -11.32
N PRO A 77 16.22 2.96 -10.91
CA PRO A 77 16.37 3.27 -9.50
C PRO A 77 15.02 3.60 -8.85
N LEU A 78 14.76 3.06 -7.65
CA LEU A 78 13.49 3.22 -6.93
C LEU A 78 13.76 3.47 -5.44
N LYS A 79 13.05 4.43 -4.83
CA LYS A 79 13.14 4.68 -3.39
C LYS A 79 12.28 3.67 -2.62
N PRO A 80 12.74 3.10 -1.48
CA PRO A 80 11.93 2.17 -0.69
C PRO A 80 10.58 2.73 -0.25
N MET A 81 10.49 4.03 0.08
CA MET A 81 9.26 4.66 0.57
C MET A 81 8.12 4.62 -0.45
N GLU A 82 8.40 4.86 -1.73
CA GLU A 82 7.41 5.01 -2.79
C GLU A 82 6.48 3.78 -2.92
N PRO A 83 6.98 2.56 -3.20
CA PRO A 83 6.13 1.39 -3.28
C PRO A 83 5.53 1.01 -1.92
N PHE A 84 6.17 1.37 -0.79
CA PHE A 84 5.59 1.12 0.52
C PHE A 84 4.29 1.91 0.70
N ILE A 85 4.31 3.23 0.49
CA ILE A 85 3.13 4.09 0.71
C ILE A 85 2.04 3.86 -0.35
N GLU A 86 2.41 3.41 -1.55
CA GLU A 86 1.44 3.07 -2.59
C GLU A 86 0.72 1.74 -2.32
N CYS A 87 1.40 0.79 -1.69
CA CYS A 87 0.89 -0.57 -1.53
C CYS A 87 0.40 -0.89 -0.11
N PHE A 88 0.77 -0.11 0.90
CA PHE A 88 0.35 -0.35 2.28
C PHE A 88 -0.50 0.79 2.82
N ASN A 89 -1.65 0.43 3.39
CA ASN A 89 -2.52 1.33 4.10
C ASN A 89 -2.66 0.86 5.55
N ALA A 90 -2.25 1.71 6.50
CA ALA A 90 -2.39 1.44 7.93
C ALA A 90 -3.71 2.01 8.44
N THR A 91 -4.49 1.19 9.12
CA THR A 91 -5.74 1.60 9.76
C THR A 91 -5.81 1.16 11.21
N GLN A 92 -6.62 1.85 12.00
CA GLN A 92 -6.93 1.46 13.37
C GLN A 92 -8.44 1.53 13.59
N GLU A 93 -9.02 0.42 14.02
CA GLU A 93 -10.45 0.29 14.32
C GLU A 93 -10.72 0.63 15.79
N THR A 94 -11.67 1.53 16.01
CA THR A 94 -12.24 1.88 17.32
C THR A 94 -13.65 1.32 17.44
N GLU A 95 -14.37 1.62 18.52
CA GLU A 95 -15.78 1.20 18.64
C GLU A 95 -16.69 1.82 17.59
N GLN A 96 -16.30 2.95 16.99
CA GLN A 96 -17.17 3.76 16.11
C GLN A 96 -16.58 4.01 14.72
N THR A 97 -15.26 3.92 14.56
CA THR A 97 -14.55 4.34 13.34
C THR A 97 -13.48 3.34 12.93
N ILE A 98 -13.14 3.34 11.64
CA ILE A 98 -11.90 2.77 11.13
C ILE A 98 -11.12 3.95 10.56
N ASP A 99 -10.08 4.35 11.29
CA ASP A 99 -9.29 5.54 10.96
C ASP A 99 -8.04 5.13 10.18
N THR A 100 -7.80 5.78 9.05
CA THR A 100 -6.50 5.69 8.36
C THR A 100 -5.45 6.42 9.17
N LEU A 101 -4.31 5.78 9.39
CA LEU A 101 -3.21 6.37 10.15
C LEU A 101 -2.34 7.26 9.28
N SER A 102 -1.95 8.40 9.83
CA SER A 102 -0.96 9.30 9.23
C SER A 102 0.43 8.67 9.33
N ILE A 103 1.24 8.87 8.29
CA ILE A 103 2.68 8.64 8.38
C ILE A 103 3.24 9.64 9.40
N ALA A 104 3.93 9.13 10.42
CA ALA A 104 4.56 9.93 11.44
C ALA A 104 5.94 10.43 10.98
N ALA A 105 6.54 11.32 11.78
CA ALA A 105 7.94 11.69 11.58
C ALA A 105 8.86 10.47 11.59
N SER A 106 9.95 10.54 10.82
CA SER A 106 10.96 9.50 10.79
C SER A 106 11.48 9.22 12.21
N PRO A 107 11.64 7.94 12.60
CA PRO A 107 12.01 7.60 13.96
C PRO A 107 13.43 8.09 14.26
N GLN A 108 13.59 8.74 15.41
CA GLN A 108 14.90 9.26 15.87
C GLN A 108 15.71 8.22 16.65
N GLY A 109 17.03 8.36 16.59
CA GLY A 109 18.02 7.54 17.30
C GLY A 109 19.04 6.89 16.36
N GLU A 110 20.26 6.63 16.87
CA GLU A 110 21.41 6.11 16.08
C GLU A 110 21.05 4.88 15.24
N LYS A 111 20.22 3.96 15.78
CA LYS A 111 19.79 2.76 15.05
C LYS A 111 18.96 3.02 13.79
N TYR A 112 18.36 4.20 13.65
CA TYR A 112 17.52 4.55 12.50
C TYR A 112 18.18 5.49 11.51
N GLU A 113 19.30 6.12 11.84
CA GLU A 113 19.93 7.14 10.97
C GLU A 113 20.14 6.61 9.55
N LYS A 114 20.76 5.42 9.44
CA LYS A 114 20.98 4.79 8.13
C LYS A 114 19.69 4.29 7.48
N LEU A 115 18.74 3.79 8.27
CA LEU A 115 17.47 3.29 7.76
C LEU A 115 16.63 4.44 7.17
N ASN A 116 16.59 5.59 7.84
CA ASN A 116 15.92 6.80 7.38
C ASN A 116 16.56 7.32 6.08
N GLU A 117 17.89 7.40 6.03
CA GLU A 117 18.61 7.80 4.81
C GLU A 117 18.26 6.87 3.63
N ILE A 118 18.31 5.56 3.86
CA ILE A 118 18.05 4.56 2.82
C ILE A 118 16.59 4.60 2.34
N THR A 119 15.64 4.87 3.24
CA THR A 119 14.21 4.96 2.90
C THR A 119 13.91 5.97 1.79
N GLU A 120 14.72 7.04 1.72
CA GLU A 120 14.61 8.15 0.75
C GLU A 120 15.67 8.09 -0.37
N THR A 121 16.51 7.06 -0.39
CA THR A 121 17.62 6.94 -1.35
C THR A 121 17.22 6.03 -2.51
N ASP A 122 17.66 6.40 -3.72
CA ASP A 122 17.44 5.56 -4.90
C ASP A 122 18.24 4.26 -4.77
N VAL A 123 17.52 3.15 -4.73
CA VAL A 123 18.10 1.80 -4.69
C VAL A 123 18.21 1.29 -6.12
N LYS A 124 19.38 0.77 -6.49
CA LYS A 124 19.63 0.23 -7.83
C LYS A 124 18.79 -1.03 -8.10
N PRO A 125 18.46 -1.31 -9.37
CA PRO A 125 17.84 -2.57 -9.78
C PRO A 125 18.51 -3.81 -9.20
N GLY A 126 17.72 -4.71 -8.64
CA GLY A 126 18.15 -5.99 -8.05
C GLY A 126 18.83 -5.88 -6.68
N ALA A 127 19.03 -4.67 -6.13
CA ALA A 127 19.60 -4.52 -4.81
C ALA A 127 18.53 -4.67 -3.71
N THR A 128 18.94 -5.26 -2.59
CA THR A 128 18.15 -5.34 -1.35
C THR A 128 18.78 -4.47 -0.28
N VAL A 129 17.96 -3.65 0.38
CA VAL A 129 18.36 -2.77 1.49
C VAL A 129 17.31 -2.84 2.60
N GLN A 130 17.66 -2.34 3.80
CA GLN A 130 16.71 -2.24 4.90
C GLN A 130 16.29 -0.77 5.10
N ALA A 131 15.00 -0.57 5.29
CA ALA A 131 14.35 0.72 5.41
C ALA A 131 13.39 0.73 6.61
N VAL A 132 12.84 1.91 6.93
CA VAL A 132 11.97 2.11 8.08
C VAL A 132 10.86 3.10 7.75
N ILE A 133 9.68 2.92 8.35
CA ILE A 133 8.57 3.87 8.26
C ILE A 133 7.82 3.90 9.60
N SER A 134 7.20 5.03 9.91
CA SER A 134 6.44 5.21 11.15
C SER A 134 5.00 5.64 10.86
N PHE A 135 4.06 5.18 11.67
CA PHE A 135 2.67 5.63 11.66
C PHE A 135 2.26 6.17 13.03
N GLU A 136 1.45 7.21 13.07
CA GLU A 136 0.85 7.71 14.31
C GLU A 136 -0.17 6.69 14.86
N ILE A 137 -0.10 6.40 16.15
CA ILE A 137 -1.05 5.54 16.84
C ILE A 137 -2.15 6.42 17.45
N ASN A 138 -3.41 6.19 17.12
CA ASN A 138 -4.53 6.94 17.71
C ASN A 138 -4.94 6.38 19.09
N ASP A 139 -4.88 5.06 19.26
CA ASP A 139 -5.20 4.36 20.51
C ASP A 139 -4.24 3.17 20.72
N ILE A 140 -3.36 3.27 21.72
CA ILE A 140 -2.37 2.23 22.01
C ILE A 140 -3.00 0.91 22.49
N SER A 141 -4.25 0.93 22.96
CA SER A 141 -4.96 -0.27 23.37
C SER A 141 -5.51 -1.11 22.21
N LYS A 142 -5.52 -0.55 20.99
CA LYS A 142 -6.11 -1.16 19.79
C LYS A 142 -5.04 -1.63 18.80
N PRO A 143 -5.24 -2.77 18.14
CA PRO A 143 -4.31 -3.22 17.12
C PRO A 143 -4.34 -2.30 15.89
N ILE A 144 -3.25 -2.34 15.12
CA ILE A 144 -3.16 -1.69 13.80
C ILE A 144 -3.24 -2.74 12.71
N THR A 145 -4.07 -2.50 11.71
CA THR A 145 -4.15 -3.32 10.50
C THR A 145 -3.37 -2.64 9.38
N LEU A 146 -2.32 -3.31 8.88
CA LEU A 146 -1.58 -2.90 7.70
C LEU A 146 -2.07 -3.71 6.50
N LYS A 147 -2.92 -3.09 5.67
CA LYS A 147 -3.50 -3.70 4.49
C LYS A 147 -2.56 -3.56 3.30
N ALA A 148 -2.27 -4.66 2.61
CA ALA A 148 -1.45 -4.70 1.41
C ALA A 148 -2.33 -4.72 0.15
N THR A 149 -2.02 -3.88 -0.84
CA THR A 149 -2.69 -3.79 -2.14
C THR A 149 -1.68 -3.89 -3.28
N GLN A 150 -2.17 -4.23 -4.47
CA GLN A 150 -1.36 -4.19 -5.69
C GLN A 150 -1.28 -2.74 -6.23
N GLY A 151 -0.62 -1.86 -5.48
CA GLY A 151 -0.58 -0.41 -5.73
C GLY A 151 -1.83 0.34 -5.26
N LEU A 152 -1.86 1.66 -5.49
CA LEU A 152 -2.80 2.60 -4.87
C LEU A 152 -4.29 2.24 -5.11
N SER A 153 -4.64 1.81 -6.32
CA SER A 153 -6.00 1.43 -6.71
C SER A 153 -6.13 -0.07 -6.99
N GLY A 154 -5.16 -0.86 -6.53
CA GLY A 154 -5.08 -2.28 -6.79
C GLY A 154 -6.02 -3.13 -5.94
N LYS A 155 -6.13 -4.41 -6.32
CA LYS A 155 -6.80 -5.41 -5.46
C LYS A 155 -6.08 -5.55 -4.12
N THR A 156 -6.84 -5.89 -3.09
CA THR A 156 -6.27 -6.29 -1.79
C THR A 156 -5.56 -7.63 -1.93
N LEU A 157 -4.34 -7.70 -1.40
CA LEU A 157 -3.48 -8.89 -1.44
C LEU A 157 -3.42 -9.62 -0.10
N GLY A 158 -3.66 -8.91 1.00
CA GLY A 158 -3.69 -9.44 2.36
C GLY A 158 -3.53 -8.33 3.39
N GLU A 159 -3.37 -8.72 4.65
CA GLU A 159 -3.19 -7.79 5.76
C GLU A 159 -2.27 -8.37 6.83
N LYS A 160 -1.64 -7.49 7.59
CA LYS A 160 -0.90 -7.84 8.81
C LYS A 160 -1.46 -7.04 9.97
N ILE A 161 -1.67 -7.72 11.09
CA ILE A 161 -2.15 -7.11 12.33
C ILE A 161 -0.97 -6.93 13.28
N TYR A 162 -0.77 -5.71 13.77
CA TYR A 162 0.19 -5.38 14.81
C TYR A 162 -0.55 -5.19 16.13
N ASN A 163 -0.33 -6.15 17.05
CA ASN A 163 -0.75 -6.00 18.44
C ASN A 163 0.31 -5.18 19.17
N LEU A 164 -0.12 -4.09 19.80
CA LEU A 164 0.79 -3.09 20.38
C LEU A 164 1.18 -3.41 21.84
N ASN A 165 0.55 -4.44 22.42
CA ASN A 165 0.61 -4.83 23.84
C ASN A 165 0.80 -6.34 24.02
#